data_AF-A0A1R3KHE4-F1
#
_entry.id   AF-A0A1R3KHE4-F1
#
_cell.length_a   1.000
_cell.length_b   1.000
_cell.length_c   1.000
_cell.angle_alpha   90.00
_cell.angle_beta   90.00
_cell.angle_gamma   90.00
#
_symmetry.space_group_name_H-M   'P 1'
#
loop_
_entity.id
_entity.type
_entity.pdbx_description
1 polymer ?
#
loop_
_entity_poly.entity_id
_entity_poly.type
_entity_poly.pdbx_seq_one_letter_code
_entity_poly.pdbx_strand_id
1 'polypeptide(L)' 'MALSSMPSRSNLNHQHIVVGSFIEDYTNRVDIISFDPETISIKTQSTLSFDHPYPPTKLMFQPNQKSLSS' A
#
# COMPACT_ATOMS: atom_id res chain seq x y z
N MET A 1 -26.08 -16.51 28.12
CA MET A 1 -24.76 -15.86 27.93
C MET A 1 -24.55 -15.71 26.44
N ALA A 2 -24.39 -14.48 25.93
CA ALA A 2 -24.14 -14.24 24.51
C ALA A 2 -22.64 -14.01 24.31
N LEU A 3 -21.98 -14.92 23.61
CA LEU A 3 -20.57 -14.81 23.26
C LEU A 3 -20.50 -13.99 21.96
N SER A 4 -20.27 -12.68 22.07
CA SER A 4 -19.95 -11.86 20.91
C SER A 4 -18.54 -12.22 20.45
N SER A 5 -18.43 -12.96 19.34
CA SER A 5 -17.16 -13.16 18.66
C SER A 5 -16.69 -11.82 18.11
N MET A 6 -15.77 -11.15 18.83
CA MET A 6 -15.02 -10.05 18.26
C MET A 6 -14.29 -10.58 17.02
N PRO A 7 -14.51 -10.02 15.82
CA PRO A 7 -13.72 -10.40 14.67
C PRO A 7 -12.26 -10.15 15.04
N SER A 8 -11.45 -11.20 14.93
CA SER A 8 -9.99 -11.11 15.00
C SER A 8 -9.56 -9.91 14.14
N ARG A 9 -8.88 -8.93 14.73
CA ARG A 9 -8.29 -7.76 14.05
C ARG A 9 -7.13 -8.15 13.11
N SER A 10 -7.21 -9.30 12.44
CA SER A 10 -6.18 -9.82 11.54
C SER A 10 -6.24 -9.21 10.12
N ASN A 11 -7.15 -8.27 9.85
CA ASN A 11 -7.36 -7.71 8.51
C ASN A 11 -7.17 -6.17 8.39
N LEU A 12 -6.64 -5.49 9.41
CA LEU A 12 -6.70 -4.01 9.48
C LEU A 12 -5.40 -3.25 9.19
N ASN A 13 -4.23 -3.89 9.16
CA ASN A 13 -2.97 -3.13 9.22
C ASN A 13 -1.94 -3.49 8.13
N HIS A 14 -2.37 -3.75 6.89
CA HIS A 14 -1.42 -3.66 5.78
C HIS A 14 -1.17 -2.18 5.47
N GLN A 15 -0.16 -1.61 6.14
CA GLN A 15 0.29 -0.26 5.89
C GLN A 15 1.11 -0.25 4.61
N HIS A 16 0.42 -0.03 3.48
CA HIS A 16 1.06 0.13 2.19
C HIS A 16 1.62 1.54 2.05
N ILE A 17 2.87 1.63 1.61
CA ILE A 17 3.54 2.88 1.29
C ILE A 17 3.88 2.80 -0.20
N VAL A 18 3.49 3.82 -0.96
CA VAL A 18 3.92 3.94 -2.36
C VAL A 18 5.14 4.84 -2.40
N VAL A 19 6.18 4.38 -3.06
CA VAL A 19 7.43 5.12 -3.26
C VAL A 19 7.67 5.25 -4.76
N GLY A 20 8.04 6.45 -5.19
CA GLY A 20 8.40 6.73 -6.57
C GLY A 20 9.85 7.17 -6.65
N SER A 21 10.56 6.75 -7.69
CA SER A 21 11.92 7.25 -7.96
C SER A 21 11.90 8.70 -8.45
N PHE A 22 13.04 9.37 -8.38
CA PHE A 22 13.26 10.65 -9.06
C PHE A 22 14.58 10.52 -9.82
N ILE A 23 14.51 10.09 -11.07
CA ILE A 23 15.64 9.87 -11.97
C ILE A 23 15.46 10.78 -13.18
N GLU A 24 16.53 11.45 -13.61
CA GLU A 24 16.56 12.31 -14.81
C GLU A 24 16.70 11.48 -16.10
N ASP A 25 15.96 10.38 -16.19
CA ASP A 25 15.88 9.45 -17.32
C ASP A 25 14.47 8.82 -17.38
N TYR A 26 14.14 8.17 -18.50
CA TYR A 26 12.85 7.51 -18.76
C TYR A 26 12.70 6.14 -18.07
N THR A 27 13.44 5.94 -16.98
CA THR A 27 13.56 4.68 -16.24
C THR A 27 13.08 4.84 -14.79
N ASN A 28 12.14 5.76 -14.55
CA ASN A 28 11.53 5.90 -13.24
C ASN A 28 10.65 4.69 -12.91
N ARG A 29 10.45 4.43 -11.63
CA ARG A 29 9.66 3.30 -11.13
C ARG A 29 8.80 3.72 -9.94
N VAL A 30 7.68 3.04 -9.80
CA VAL A 30 6.81 3.12 -8.63
C VAL A 30 6.76 1.75 -7.97
N ASP A 31 7.00 1.71 -6.67
CA ASP A 31 6.93 0.52 -5.84
C ASP A 31 5.90 0.68 -4.74
N ILE A 32 5.14 -0.37 -4.47
CA ILE A 32 4.27 -0.46 -3.30
C ILE A 32 4.94 -1.42 -2.31
N ILE A 33 5.35 -0.88 -1.18
CA ILE A 33 5.98 -1.62 -0.08
C ILE A 33 5.01 -1.73 1.08
N SER A 34 5.25 -2.71 1.95
CA SER A 34 4.44 -2.90 3.16
C SER A 34 5.29 -2.66 4.41
N PHE A 35 4.75 -1.92 5.36
CA PHE A 35 5.35 -1.74 6.67
C PHE A 35 4.74 -2.70 7.69
N ASP A 36 5.59 -3.41 8.41
CA ASP A 36 5.23 -4.32 9.49
C ASP A 36 5.55 -3.66 10.85
N PRO A 37 4.52 -3.22 11.61
CA PRO A 37 4.73 -2.47 12.85
C PRO A 37 5.25 -3.33 14.01
N GLU A 38 5.01 -4.65 13.98
CA GLU A 38 5.45 -5.55 15.06
C GLU A 38 6.96 -5.81 14.97
N THR A 39 7.46 -5.95 13.74
CA THR A 39 8.89 -6.20 13.47
C THR A 39 9.67 -4.93 13.13
N ILE A 40 8.98 -3.78 12.99
CA ILE A 40 9.53 -2.50 12.53
C ILE A 40 10.34 -2.72 11.22
N SER A 41 9.74 -3.44 10.27
CA SER A 41 10.42 -3.82 9.03
C SER A 41 9.64 -3.41 7.78
N ILE A 42 10.38 -3.16 6.71
CA ILE A 42 9.83 -2.88 5.38
C ILE A 42 9.93 -4.16 4.55
N LYS A 43 8.81 -4.60 3.99
CA LYS A 43 8.72 -5.75 3.09
C LYS A 43 8.46 -5.25 1.68
N THR A 44 9.36 -5.61 0.76
CA THR A 44 9.22 -5.34 -0.67
C THR A 44 8.56 -6.53 -1.36
N GLN A 45 7.73 -6.25 -2.37
CA GLN A 45 7.10 -7.27 -3.20
C GLN A 45 7.34 -6.92 -4.66
N SER A 46 8.09 -7.76 -5.37
CA SER A 46 8.43 -7.53 -6.78
C SER A 46 7.21 -7.46 -7.69
N THR A 47 6.11 -8.10 -7.30
CA THR A 47 4.84 -8.08 -8.03
C THR A 47 4.08 -6.75 -7.89
N LEU A 48 4.47 -5.89 -6.96
CA LEU A 48 3.85 -4.58 -6.71
C LEU A 48 4.77 -3.44 -7.14
N SER A 49 5.33 -3.56 -8.33
CA SER A 49 6.25 -2.60 -8.93
C SER A 49 5.89 -2.37 -10.39
N PHE A 50 6.01 -1.13 -10.86
CA PHE A 50 5.81 -0.80 -12.27
C PHE A 50 6.65 0.39 -12.72
N ASP A 51 7.03 0.39 -13.99
CA ASP A 51 7.81 1.46 -14.62
C ASP A 51 6.94 2.68 -14.92
N HIS A 52 7.55 3.87 -14.83
CA HIS A 52 6.93 5.14 -15.15
C HIS A 52 7.94 6.03 -15.92
N PRO A 53 7.53 6.67 -17.03
CA PRO A 53 8.46 7.40 -17.90
C PRO A 53 9.01 8.70 -17.30
N TYR A 54 8.34 9.27 -16.30
CA TYR A 54 8.71 10.56 -15.69
C TYR A 54 8.79 10.47 -14.16
N PRO A 55 9.41 11.42 -13.44
CA PRO A 55 9.39 11.40 -11.98
C PRO A 55 7.95 11.41 -11.41
N PRO A 56 7.50 10.37 -10.68
CA PRO A 56 6.22 10.30 -9.99
C PRO A 56 6.17 11.22 -8.74
N THR A 57 6.20 12.54 -8.95
CA THR A 57 6.22 13.55 -7.87
C THR A 57 4.91 13.66 -7.08
N LYS A 58 3.84 13.04 -7.57
CA LYS A 58 2.54 13.00 -6.91
C LYS A 58 1.91 11.62 -7.04
N LEU A 59 1.86 10.90 -5.93
CA LEU A 59 1.27 9.56 -5.82
C LEU A 59 0.12 9.61 -4.83
N MET A 60 -0.98 8.91 -5.15
CA MET A 60 -2.17 8.90 -4.31
C MET A 60 -2.89 7.56 -4.44
N PHE A 61 -3.37 7.03 -3.33
CA PHE A 61 -4.28 5.90 -3.34
C PHE A 61 -5.68 6.35 -3.74
N GLN A 62 -6.31 5.59 -4.64
CA GLN A 62 -7.73 5.78 -4.91
C GLN A 62 -8.55 5.24 -3.72
N PRO A 63 -9.41 6.06 -3.09
CA PRO A 63 -10.30 5.57 -2.05
C PRO A 63 -11.26 4.53 -2.63
N ASN A 64 -11.54 3.48 -1.87
CA ASN A 64 -12.45 2.44 -2.29
C ASN A 64 -13.89 2.97 -2.26
N GLN A 65 -14.67 2.79 -3.34
CA GLN A 65 -16.04 3.32 -3.45
C GLN A 65 -17.09 2.56 -2.63
N LYS A 66 -16.70 1.62 -1.77
CA LYS A 66 -17.65 0.86 -0.93
C LYS A 66 -18.09 1.67 0.29
N SER A 67 -19.04 2.58 0.08
CA SER A 67 -19.86 3.12 1.18
C SER A 67 -21.27 3.56 0.76
N LEU A 68 -21.90 2.91 -0.21
CA LEU A 68 -23.37 2.99 -0.42
C LEU A 68 -23.90 1.68 -1.02
N SER A 69 -24.05 0.65 -0.19
CA SER A 69 -25.10 -0.34 -0.40
C SER A 69 -25.82 -0.51 0.93
N SER A 70 -26.98 0.15 1.03
CA SER A 70 -27.97 -0.03 2.09
C SER A 70 -28.50 -1.45 2.14
#